data_AF-A0A120K248-F1
#
_entry.id   AF-A0A120K248-F1
#
_cell.length_a   1.000
_cell.length_b   1.000
_cell.length_c   1.000
_cell.angle_alpha   90.00
_cell.angle_beta   90.00
_cell.angle_gamma   90.00
#
_symmetry.space_group_name_H-M   'P 1'
#
loop_
_entity.id
_entity.type
_entity.pdbx_description
1 polymer ?
#
loop_
_entity_poly.entity_id
_entity_poly.type
_entity_poly.pdbx_seq_one_letter_code
_entity_poly.pdbx_strand_id
1 'polypeptide(L)'
;MMEIAPPNSLYHLSKSYLIQLASEFRSSTQSAINCTPRLDNIWYLAAASTFTACNEPQEIPKLYHFALLRESNLNKGSLSDVVIAERVMKLFEKDRPTRIAILDEWYSKPNRAQVLITQRFQETILKSSSLTGLPKAINSLQKLAEEIPRSFQIEQPRVLKDEKDYNKLFPNVMRDIHMSKEEVVKRGMDCWNSIYSTTAEKVTNNINKTYPDLWYFIMAHVYGPILSHTAVLSSQETSLIIIAALVPQDVNAQLWGHMKGAINIGCDKHAIERIRMLSIAISKYCGAKWKEGVAKL
;
A
#
# COMPACT_ATOMS: atom_id res chain seq x y z
N MET A 1 21.01 2.56 23.49
CA MET A 1 20.34 2.02 22.29
C MET A 1 20.74 0.57 22.19
N MET A 2 19.83 -0.37 22.47
CA MET A 2 20.13 -1.79 22.29
C MET A 2 20.20 -2.10 20.79
N GLU A 3 21.41 -2.37 20.32
CA GLU A 3 21.61 -3.13 19.09
C GLU A 3 21.11 -4.56 19.34
N ILE A 4 20.03 -4.92 18.64
CA ILE A 4 19.74 -6.32 18.35
C ILE A 4 19.68 -6.40 16.83
N ALA A 5 20.68 -7.06 16.25
CA ALA A 5 20.59 -7.64 14.91
C ALA A 5 20.80 -9.17 15.07
N PRO A 6 20.35 -10.00 14.11
CA PRO A 6 18.97 -10.43 13.92
C PRO A 6 18.85 -11.97 14.04
N PRO A 7 17.65 -12.57 14.14
CA PRO A 7 17.49 -13.97 13.74
C PRO A 7 17.25 -14.03 12.22
N ASN A 8 18.20 -14.63 11.50
CA ASN A 8 18.12 -15.12 10.12
C ASN A 8 16.72 -15.08 9.48
N SER A 9 16.43 -14.09 8.62
CA SER A 9 15.27 -14.16 7.74
C SER A 9 15.61 -15.08 6.56
N LEU A 10 15.28 -16.36 6.69
CA LEU A 10 15.34 -17.37 5.62
C LEU A 10 14.33 -17.12 4.47
N TYR A 11 13.76 -15.92 4.37
CA TYR A 11 12.72 -15.56 3.41
C TYR A 11 12.99 -14.21 2.75
N HIS A 12 14.23 -13.94 2.32
CA HIS A 12 14.44 -12.95 1.26
C HIS A 12 13.61 -13.39 0.05
N LEU A 13 12.73 -12.51 -0.44
CA LEU A 13 11.88 -12.80 -1.60
C LEU A 13 12.73 -13.36 -2.72
N SER A 14 12.64 -14.68 -2.88
CA SER A 14 13.51 -15.39 -3.80
C SER A 14 13.25 -14.83 -5.19
N LYS A 15 14.28 -14.84 -6.05
CA LYS A 15 14.13 -14.46 -7.45
C LYS A 15 12.93 -15.15 -8.09
N SER A 16 12.72 -16.42 -7.75
CA SER A 16 11.55 -17.21 -8.15
C SER A 16 10.22 -16.64 -7.68
N TYR A 17 10.13 -16.06 -6.49
CA TYR A 17 8.86 -15.59 -5.93
C TYR A 17 8.40 -14.24 -6.51
N LEU A 18 9.28 -13.25 -6.75
CA LEU A 18 8.87 -12.03 -7.47
C LEU A 18 8.41 -12.36 -8.88
N ILE A 19 9.14 -13.26 -9.54
CA ILE A 19 8.81 -13.74 -10.88
C ILE A 19 7.48 -14.48 -10.85
N GLN A 20 7.24 -15.33 -9.86
CA GLN A 20 5.97 -16.01 -9.66
C GLN A 20 4.84 -15.00 -9.49
N LEU A 21 4.96 -14.02 -8.59
CA LEU A 21 3.96 -12.97 -8.42
C LEU A 21 3.70 -12.18 -9.71
N ALA A 22 4.76 -11.76 -10.40
CA ALA A 22 4.66 -11.04 -11.67
C ALA A 22 4.04 -11.90 -12.79
N SER A 23 4.24 -13.22 -12.75
CA SER A 23 3.69 -14.16 -13.74
C SER A 23 2.26 -14.60 -13.44
N GLU A 24 1.93 -14.89 -12.18
CA GLU A 24 0.62 -15.35 -11.73
C GLU A 24 -0.40 -14.21 -11.74
N PHE A 25 0.03 -13.00 -11.38
CA PHE A 25 -0.81 -11.80 -11.38
C PHE A 25 -0.64 -10.95 -12.64
N ARG A 26 0.02 -11.52 -13.67
CA ARG A 26 0.03 -10.97 -15.02
C ARG A 26 -1.39 -10.83 -15.56
N SER A 27 -1.53 -9.85 -16.44
CA SER A 27 -2.61 -9.57 -17.37
C SER A 27 -2.85 -10.66 -18.44
N SER A 28 -2.82 -11.95 -18.09
CA SER A 28 -3.19 -13.02 -19.02
C SER A 28 -4.68 -13.33 -18.92
N THR A 29 -5.50 -12.37 -19.35
CA THR A 29 -6.82 -12.51 -20.01
C THR A 29 -7.37 -11.10 -20.29
N GLN A 30 -8.11 -10.92 -21.39
CA GLN A 30 -8.90 -9.72 -21.70
C GLN A 30 -9.72 -9.20 -20.49
N SER A 31 -10.07 -10.08 -19.55
CA SER A 31 -10.79 -9.78 -18.32
C SER A 31 -10.06 -8.83 -17.36
N ALA A 32 -8.72 -8.90 -17.22
CA ALA A 32 -7.98 -8.08 -16.26
C ALA A 32 -7.85 -6.60 -16.68
N ILE A 33 -7.89 -6.33 -17.99
CA ILE A 33 -7.87 -4.99 -18.58
C ILE A 33 -9.23 -4.29 -18.42
N ASN A 34 -10.30 -5.09 -18.32
CA ASN A 34 -11.69 -4.64 -18.20
C ASN A 34 -12.18 -4.57 -16.75
N CYS A 35 -11.37 -5.01 -15.78
CA CYS A 35 -11.70 -4.86 -14.36
C CYS A 35 -11.55 -3.40 -13.91
N THR A 36 -12.43 -2.98 -13.00
CA THR A 36 -12.36 -1.70 -12.32
C THR A 36 -12.03 -1.94 -10.85
N PRO A 37 -10.93 -1.38 -10.30
CA PRO A 37 -9.82 -0.73 -10.99
C PRO A 37 -8.96 -1.76 -11.74
N ARG A 38 -8.17 -1.31 -12.72
CA ARG A 38 -7.34 -2.22 -13.51
C ARG A 38 -6.25 -2.85 -12.64
N LEU A 39 -6.14 -4.18 -12.71
CA LEU A 39 -5.22 -4.96 -11.86
C LEU A 39 -3.74 -4.69 -12.18
N ASP A 40 -3.44 -4.35 -13.43
CA ASP A 40 -2.09 -4.14 -13.94
C ASP A 40 -1.36 -2.96 -13.29
N ASN A 41 -2.10 -2.03 -12.66
CA ASN A 41 -1.55 -0.83 -12.02
C ASN A 41 -1.67 -0.82 -10.49
N ILE A 42 -2.18 -1.89 -9.87
CA ILE A 42 -2.46 -1.93 -8.43
C ILE A 42 -1.85 -3.16 -7.73
N TRP A 43 -1.56 -4.25 -8.43
CA TRP A 43 -1.09 -5.49 -7.79
C TRP A 43 0.19 -5.30 -6.97
N TYR A 44 1.14 -4.50 -7.45
CA TYR A 44 2.40 -4.24 -6.73
C TYR A 44 2.18 -3.38 -5.48
N LEU A 45 1.16 -2.52 -5.47
CA LEU A 45 0.75 -1.76 -4.30
C LEU A 45 0.02 -2.66 -3.28
N ALA A 46 -0.86 -3.54 -3.75
CA ALA A 46 -1.49 -4.55 -2.89
C ALA A 46 -0.44 -5.49 -2.28
N ALA A 47 0.56 -5.92 -3.05
CA ALA A 47 1.69 -6.67 -2.54
C ALA A 47 2.47 -5.87 -1.48
N ALA A 48 2.78 -4.59 -1.74
CA ALA A 48 3.45 -3.72 -0.77
C ALA A 48 2.64 -3.57 0.53
N SER A 49 1.33 -3.42 0.43
CA SER A 49 0.40 -3.39 1.57
C SER A 49 0.45 -4.71 2.36
N THR A 50 0.48 -5.85 1.67
CA THR A 50 0.56 -7.18 2.29
C THR A 50 1.91 -7.40 2.99
N PHE A 51 3.03 -7.08 2.35
CA PHE A 51 4.36 -7.17 2.97
C PHE A 51 4.49 -6.22 4.17
N THR A 52 3.90 -5.02 4.08
CA THR A 52 3.80 -4.10 5.22
C THR A 52 3.05 -4.76 6.38
N ALA A 53 1.87 -5.34 6.13
CA ALA A 53 1.10 -6.08 7.14
C ALA A 53 1.88 -7.26 7.74
N CYS A 54 2.68 -7.97 6.94
CA CYS A 54 3.55 -9.06 7.38
C CYS A 54 4.82 -8.59 8.10
N ASN A 55 5.10 -7.28 8.14
CA ASN A 55 6.34 -6.70 8.65
C ASN A 55 7.60 -7.19 7.92
N GLU A 56 7.54 -7.23 6.58
CA GLU A 56 8.65 -7.58 5.69
C GLU A 56 9.11 -6.35 4.86
N PRO A 57 9.61 -5.28 5.52
CA PRO A 57 9.89 -4.00 4.86
C PRO A 57 10.99 -4.09 3.78
N GLN A 58 11.88 -5.08 3.86
CA GLN A 58 12.96 -5.31 2.88
C GLN A 58 12.45 -5.70 1.48
N GLU A 59 11.17 -6.03 1.35
CA GLU A 59 10.55 -6.36 0.07
C GLU A 59 9.96 -5.16 -0.67
N ILE A 60 9.70 -4.07 0.05
CA ILE A 60 9.10 -2.85 -0.50
C ILE A 60 9.96 -2.24 -1.62
N PRO A 61 11.30 -2.07 -1.47
CA PRO A 61 12.11 -1.49 -2.55
C PRO A 61 12.10 -2.30 -3.85
N LYS A 62 12.02 -3.64 -3.75
CA LYS A 62 12.01 -4.51 -4.94
C LYS A 62 10.74 -4.28 -5.75
N LEU A 63 9.58 -4.20 -5.09
CA LEU A 63 8.30 -3.88 -5.74
C LEU A 63 8.30 -2.45 -6.32
N TYR A 64 8.89 -1.50 -5.61
CA TYR A 64 9.01 -0.11 -6.07
C TYR A 64 9.82 0.00 -7.38
N HIS A 65 11.02 -0.57 -7.41
CA HIS A 65 11.85 -0.53 -8.62
C HIS A 65 11.28 -1.38 -9.76
N PHE A 66 10.57 -2.46 -9.45
CA PHE A 66 9.79 -3.20 -10.44
C PHE A 66 8.78 -2.26 -11.12
N ALA A 67 7.98 -1.53 -10.34
CA ALA A 67 6.97 -0.61 -10.89
C ALA A 67 7.61 0.51 -11.73
N LEU A 68 8.71 1.11 -11.27
CA LEU A 68 9.43 2.14 -12.02
C LEU A 68 10.01 1.62 -13.34
N LEU A 69 10.65 0.44 -13.33
CA LEU A 69 11.18 -0.16 -14.56
C LEU A 69 10.08 -0.54 -15.53
N ARG A 70 8.96 -1.08 -15.03
CA ARG A 70 7.80 -1.40 -15.86
C ARG A 70 7.29 -0.16 -16.57
N GLU A 71 7.10 0.94 -15.84
CA GLU A 71 6.69 2.23 -16.42
C GLU A 71 7.65 2.73 -17.51
N SER A 72 8.95 2.66 -17.27
CA SER A 72 9.97 3.05 -18.26
C SER A 72 9.93 2.24 -19.57
N ASN A 73 9.35 1.03 -19.55
CA ASN A 73 9.36 0.11 -20.68
C ASN A 73 8.00 0.01 -21.42
N LEU A 74 6.93 0.65 -20.93
CA LEU A 74 5.60 0.60 -21.55
C LEU A 74 5.61 1.08 -23.02
N ASN A 75 6.41 2.09 -23.35
CA ASN A 75 6.43 2.73 -24.68
C ASN A 75 7.55 2.24 -25.61
N LYS A 76 8.40 1.29 -25.17
CA LYS A 76 9.60 0.84 -25.92
C LYS A 76 9.49 -0.58 -26.50
N GLY A 77 8.34 -1.23 -26.33
CA GLY A 77 7.98 -2.48 -27.03
C GLY A 77 8.80 -3.73 -26.71
N SER A 78 8.84 -4.33 -25.52
CA SER A 78 8.40 -4.04 -24.15
C SER A 78 8.93 -5.25 -23.37
N LEU A 79 9.84 -5.05 -22.41
CA LEU A 79 10.34 -6.17 -21.61
C LEU A 79 9.16 -6.82 -20.88
N SER A 80 9.12 -8.15 -20.85
CA SER A 80 8.11 -8.84 -20.04
C SER A 80 8.29 -8.51 -18.56
N ASP A 81 7.20 -8.54 -17.80
CA ASP A 81 7.25 -8.38 -16.34
C ASP A 81 8.22 -9.37 -15.69
N VAL A 82 8.36 -10.59 -16.23
CA VAL A 82 9.36 -11.56 -15.78
C VAL A 82 10.78 -11.02 -15.96
N VAL A 83 11.11 -10.47 -17.14
CA VAL A 83 12.44 -9.90 -17.39
C VAL A 83 12.70 -8.66 -16.52
N ILE A 84 11.67 -7.84 -16.27
CA ILE A 84 11.77 -6.70 -15.35
C ILE A 84 12.07 -7.21 -13.93
N ALA A 85 11.31 -8.19 -13.44
CA ALA A 85 11.54 -8.80 -12.13
C ALA A 85 12.96 -9.37 -12.02
N GLU A 86 13.44 -10.10 -13.04
CA GLU A 86 14.82 -10.60 -13.06
C GLU A 86 15.87 -9.49 -12.98
N ARG A 87 15.66 -8.37 -13.69
CA ARG A 87 16.56 -7.21 -13.64
C ARG A 87 16.59 -6.58 -12.26
N VAL A 88 15.43 -6.42 -11.61
CA VAL A 88 15.35 -5.92 -10.23
C VAL A 88 16.09 -6.87 -9.30
N MET A 89 15.86 -8.18 -9.38
CA MET A 89 16.51 -9.13 -8.48
C MET A 89 18.04 -9.11 -8.63
N LYS A 90 18.55 -9.09 -9.88
CA LYS A 90 19.99 -8.93 -10.16
C LYS A 90 20.56 -7.61 -9.63
N LEU A 91 19.76 -6.55 -9.60
CA LEU A 91 20.17 -5.28 -9.02
C LEU A 91 20.29 -5.35 -7.49
N PHE A 92 19.39 -6.08 -6.83
CA PHE A 92 19.41 -6.29 -5.38
C PHE A 92 20.44 -7.32 -4.90
N GLU A 93 21.04 -8.10 -5.81
CA GLU A 93 22.23 -8.92 -5.53
C GLU A 93 23.51 -8.08 -5.38
N LYS A 94 23.52 -6.84 -5.89
CA LYS A 94 24.66 -5.92 -5.76
C LYS A 94 24.70 -5.25 -4.38
N ASP A 95 25.88 -4.80 -3.96
CA ASP A 95 26.00 -3.93 -2.79
C ASP A 95 25.20 -2.64 -2.98
N ARG A 96 24.79 -2.03 -1.85
CA ARG A 96 23.91 -0.85 -1.88
C ARG A 96 24.53 0.35 -2.61
N PRO A 97 25.79 0.76 -2.35
CA PRO A 97 26.42 1.86 -3.10
C PRO A 97 26.36 1.67 -4.62
N THR A 98 26.74 0.49 -5.12
CA THR A 98 26.68 0.18 -6.56
C THR A 98 25.25 0.23 -7.09
N ARG A 99 24.30 -0.36 -6.36
CA ARG A 99 22.88 -0.34 -6.75
C ARG A 99 22.33 1.09 -6.85
N ILE A 100 22.60 1.94 -5.87
CA ILE A 100 22.13 3.33 -5.85
C ILE A 100 22.71 4.12 -7.02
N ALA A 101 24.00 3.94 -7.34
CA ALA A 101 24.63 4.60 -8.49
C ALA A 101 23.94 4.24 -9.81
N ILE A 102 23.62 2.95 -10.02
CA ILE A 102 22.90 2.48 -11.20
C ILE A 102 21.49 3.09 -11.27
N LEU A 103 20.78 3.14 -10.14
CA LEU A 103 19.44 3.71 -10.06
C LEU A 103 19.43 5.22 -10.34
N ASP A 104 20.37 5.96 -9.78
CA ASP A 104 20.53 7.40 -10.03
C ASP A 104 20.84 7.68 -11.52
N GLU A 105 21.60 6.81 -12.18
CA GLU A 105 21.83 6.88 -13.63
C GLU A 105 20.54 6.63 -14.42
N TRP A 106 19.85 5.52 -14.14
CA TRP A 106 18.62 5.11 -14.84
C TRP A 106 17.50 6.13 -14.72
N TYR A 107 17.43 6.83 -13.58
CA TYR A 107 16.37 7.77 -13.27
C TYR A 107 16.89 9.19 -13.10
N SER A 108 17.97 9.58 -13.76
CA SER A 108 18.55 10.94 -13.65
C SER A 108 17.55 12.08 -13.93
N LYS A 109 16.53 11.85 -14.76
CA LYS A 109 15.43 12.79 -15.04
C LYS A 109 14.09 12.06 -15.03
N PRO A 110 13.43 11.93 -13.86
CA PRO A 110 12.20 11.18 -13.76
C PRO A 110 11.03 11.91 -14.42
N ASN A 111 10.19 11.16 -15.14
CA ASN A 111 8.96 11.69 -15.72
C ASN A 111 7.81 11.71 -14.69
N ARG A 112 6.70 12.37 -15.03
CA ARG A 112 5.54 12.50 -14.13
C ARG A 112 4.96 11.16 -13.65
N ALA A 113 4.91 10.15 -14.51
CA ALA A 113 4.37 8.84 -14.13
C ALA A 113 5.27 8.12 -13.12
N GLN A 114 6.59 8.22 -13.28
CA GLN A 114 7.57 7.70 -12.32
C GLN A 114 7.49 8.42 -10.96
N VAL A 115 7.32 9.75 -10.96
CA VAL A 115 7.10 10.50 -9.70
C VAL A 115 5.82 10.03 -9.00
N LEU A 116 4.74 9.84 -9.77
CA LEU A 116 3.46 9.36 -9.23
C LEU A 116 3.57 7.95 -8.63
N ILE A 117 4.38 7.05 -9.20
CA ILE A 117 4.63 5.72 -8.62
C ILE A 117 5.20 5.85 -7.21
N THR A 118 6.16 6.74 -7.00
CA THR A 118 6.75 7.00 -5.67
C THR A 118 5.69 7.45 -4.67
N GLN A 119 4.86 8.43 -5.04
CA GLN A 119 3.76 8.91 -4.20
C GLN A 119 2.74 7.80 -3.89
N ARG A 120 2.42 6.95 -4.87
CA ARG A 120 1.47 5.84 -4.70
C ARG A 120 1.99 4.78 -3.73
N PHE A 121 3.29 4.45 -3.74
CA PHE A 121 3.88 3.55 -2.74
C PHE A 121 3.83 4.16 -1.34
N GLN A 122 4.20 5.43 -1.19
CA GLN A 122 4.15 6.13 0.09
C GLN A 122 2.71 6.18 0.65
N GLU A 123 1.73 6.55 -0.18
CA GLU A 123 0.33 6.62 0.23
C GLU A 123 -0.24 5.23 0.52
N THR A 124 0.14 4.19 -0.22
CA THR A 124 -0.29 2.80 0.06
C THR A 124 0.14 2.36 1.46
N ILE A 125 1.42 2.57 1.80
CA ILE A 125 1.97 2.17 3.11
C ILE A 125 1.30 2.99 4.22
N LEU A 126 1.15 4.31 4.04
CA LEU A 126 0.45 5.16 5.01
C LEU A 126 -1.01 4.74 5.20
N LYS A 127 -1.77 4.49 4.13
CA LYS A 127 -3.16 4.05 4.25
C LYS A 127 -3.28 2.69 4.93
N SER A 128 -2.38 1.75 4.65
CA SER A 128 -2.37 0.44 5.29
C SER A 128 -2.13 0.52 6.80
N SER A 129 -1.48 1.59 7.30
CA SER A 129 -1.19 1.76 8.73
C SER A 129 -2.45 1.86 9.59
N SER A 130 -3.58 2.28 9.00
CA SER A 130 -4.89 2.35 9.66
C SER A 130 -5.37 1.02 10.23
N LEU A 131 -4.90 -0.10 9.66
CA LEU A 131 -5.34 -1.45 10.04
C LEU A 131 -4.17 -2.36 10.42
N THR A 132 -2.93 -1.99 10.10
CA THR A 132 -1.73 -2.80 10.36
C THR A 132 -0.85 -2.24 11.48
N GLY A 133 -1.06 -0.98 11.85
CA GLY A 133 -0.32 -0.25 12.87
C GLY A 133 0.83 0.61 12.32
N LEU A 134 1.10 1.73 13.00
CA LEU A 134 2.16 2.67 12.63
C LEU A 134 3.58 2.06 12.59
N PRO A 135 4.01 1.17 13.52
CA PRO A 135 5.37 0.63 13.49
C PRO A 135 5.73 -0.07 12.17
N LYS A 136 4.82 -0.87 11.61
CA LYS A 136 5.04 -1.59 10.35
C LYS A 136 5.11 -0.63 9.16
N ALA A 137 4.29 0.42 9.17
CA ALA A 137 4.32 1.47 8.16
C ALA A 137 5.62 2.30 8.23
N ILE A 138 6.10 2.63 9.44
CA ILE A 138 7.37 3.31 9.66
C ILE A 138 8.53 2.48 9.09
N ASN A 139 8.63 1.20 9.47
CA ASN A 139 9.66 0.30 8.96
C ASN A 139 9.67 0.24 7.42
N SER A 140 8.48 0.14 6.82
CA SER A 140 8.31 0.04 5.37
C SER A 140 8.63 1.34 4.63
N LEU A 141 8.21 2.50 5.16
CA LEU A 141 8.52 3.81 4.58
C LEU A 141 10.00 4.17 4.72
N GLN A 142 10.63 3.86 5.86
CA GLN A 142 12.07 4.04 6.05
C GLN A 142 12.84 3.19 5.05
N LYS A 143 12.46 1.92 4.89
CA LYS A 143 13.14 1.03 3.96
C LYS A 143 12.96 1.44 2.50
N LEU A 144 11.78 1.96 2.14
CA LEU A 144 11.54 2.56 0.84
C LEU A 144 12.43 3.80 0.62
N ALA A 145 12.48 4.72 1.60
CA ALA A 145 13.23 5.97 1.50
C ALA A 145 14.73 5.76 1.26
N GLU A 146 15.30 4.69 1.82
CA GLU A 146 16.70 4.30 1.58
C GLU A 146 17.03 3.99 0.11
N GLU A 147 16.03 3.67 -0.71
CA GLU A 147 16.23 3.19 -2.08
C GLU A 147 15.59 4.11 -3.15
N ILE A 148 14.97 5.22 -2.73
CA ILE A 148 14.48 6.26 -3.66
C ILE A 148 15.67 6.97 -4.32
N PRO A 149 15.77 6.99 -5.67
CA PRO A 149 16.87 7.68 -6.36
C PRO A 149 16.86 9.19 -6.08
N ARG A 150 18.03 9.81 -6.06
CA ARG A 150 18.21 11.21 -5.63
C ARG A 150 17.38 12.21 -6.42
N SER A 151 17.18 11.95 -7.71
CA SER A 151 16.39 12.79 -8.61
C SER A 151 14.89 12.84 -8.26
N PHE A 152 14.38 11.90 -7.46
CA PHE A 152 13.01 11.92 -6.92
C PHE A 152 12.93 12.55 -5.53
N GLN A 153 14.06 12.72 -4.84
CA GLN A 153 14.06 13.21 -3.47
C GLN A 153 13.73 14.70 -3.46
N ILE A 154 12.67 15.04 -2.74
CA ILE A 154 12.33 16.41 -2.39
C ILE A 154 12.94 16.68 -1.03
N GLU A 155 13.74 17.74 -0.90
CA GLU A 155 14.31 18.14 0.37
C GLU A 155 13.18 18.42 1.37
N GLN A 156 13.17 17.67 2.48
CA GLN A 156 12.18 17.84 3.53
C GLN A 156 12.77 18.72 4.63
N PRO A 157 12.09 19.81 5.04
CA PRO A 157 12.57 20.65 6.12
C PRO A 157 12.67 19.84 7.42
N ARG A 158 13.68 20.15 8.22
CA ARG A 158 13.83 19.56 9.55
C ARG A 158 12.75 20.12 10.48
N VAL A 159 11.98 19.22 11.11
CA VAL A 159 11.08 19.57 12.21
C VAL A 159 11.89 19.64 13.51
N LEU A 160 11.89 20.79 14.18
CA LEU A 160 12.57 21.00 15.45
C LEU A 160 11.74 20.48 16.62
N LYS A 161 12.40 20.07 17.71
CA LYS A 161 11.74 19.46 18.88
C LYS A 161 10.76 20.42 19.56
N ASP A 162 11.08 21.70 19.56
CA ASP A 162 10.34 22.79 20.20
C ASP A 162 9.48 23.59 19.20
N GLU A 163 9.38 23.12 17.95
CA GLU A 163 8.51 23.73 16.95
C GLU A 163 7.04 23.62 17.38
N LYS A 164 6.33 24.73 17.31
CA LYS A 164 4.90 24.85 17.69
C LYS A 164 4.06 25.41 16.55
N ASP A 165 4.69 25.99 15.53
CA ASP A 165 4.01 26.44 14.33
C ASP A 165 3.59 25.23 13.51
N TYR A 166 2.28 25.06 13.39
CA TYR A 166 1.66 23.94 12.71
C TYR A 166 2.11 23.81 11.24
N ASN A 167 2.35 24.93 10.56
CA ASN A 167 2.81 24.92 9.17
C ASN A 167 4.25 24.43 9.05
N LYS A 168 5.07 24.66 10.08
CA LYS A 168 6.46 24.20 10.15
C LYS A 168 6.60 22.77 10.66
N LEU A 169 5.61 22.27 11.39
CA LEU A 169 5.51 20.86 11.78
C LEU A 169 5.18 19.96 10.58
N PHE A 170 4.41 20.45 9.61
CA PHE A 170 3.92 19.67 8.48
C PHE A 170 4.25 20.31 7.12
N PRO A 171 5.52 20.62 6.82
CA PRO A 171 5.89 21.16 5.52
C PRO A 171 5.64 20.12 4.41
N ASN A 172 5.25 20.60 3.23
CA ASN A 172 5.04 19.77 2.02
C ASN A 172 4.01 18.63 2.18
N VAL A 173 3.20 18.64 3.24
CA VAL A 173 2.16 17.64 3.45
C VAL A 173 1.08 17.80 2.37
N MET A 174 0.69 16.69 1.74
CA MET A 174 -0.34 16.69 0.69
C MET A 174 -1.76 16.81 1.23
N ARG A 175 -1.94 16.58 2.54
CA ARG A 175 -3.23 16.67 3.22
C ARG A 175 -3.49 18.12 3.61
N ASP A 176 -4.74 18.55 3.49
CA ASP A 176 -5.16 19.84 4.02
C ASP A 176 -5.15 19.79 5.54
N ILE A 177 -4.17 20.50 6.13
CA ILE A 177 -3.98 20.54 7.57
C ILE A 177 -4.89 21.56 8.27
N HIS A 178 -5.57 22.42 7.50
CA HIS A 178 -6.47 23.44 8.04
C HIS A 178 -7.95 23.04 8.00
N MET A 179 -8.25 21.85 7.46
CA MET A 179 -9.61 21.29 7.46
C MET A 179 -10.18 21.23 8.88
N SER A 180 -11.40 21.76 9.06
CA SER A 180 -12.07 21.76 10.36
C SER A 180 -12.41 20.34 10.81
N LYS A 181 -12.63 20.15 12.11
CA LYS A 181 -13.01 18.84 12.67
C LYS A 181 -14.33 18.35 12.07
N GLU A 182 -15.27 19.26 11.88
CA GLU A 182 -16.59 19.00 11.30
C GLU A 182 -16.46 18.52 9.85
N GLU A 183 -15.60 19.15 9.05
CA GLU A 183 -15.32 18.73 7.67
C GLU A 183 -14.62 17.37 7.61
N VAL A 184 -13.64 17.12 8.48
CA VAL A 184 -12.97 15.82 8.57
C VAL A 184 -13.97 14.71 8.89
N VAL A 185 -14.81 14.91 9.90
CA VAL A 185 -15.82 13.91 10.30
C VAL A 185 -16.85 13.73 9.18
N LYS A 186 -17.34 14.80 8.56
CA LYS A 186 -18.26 14.71 7.43
C LYS A 186 -17.67 13.89 6.28
N ARG A 187 -16.41 14.15 5.92
CA ARG A 187 -15.68 13.39 4.89
C ARG A 187 -15.51 11.91 5.27
N GLY A 188 -15.30 11.61 6.55
CA GLY A 188 -15.25 10.26 7.07
C GLY A 188 -16.60 9.53 6.92
N MET A 189 -17.69 10.20 7.30
CA MET A 189 -19.06 9.70 7.18
C MET A 189 -19.45 9.43 5.73
N ASP A 190 -19.17 10.35 4.82
CA ASP A 190 -19.49 10.21 3.39
C ASP A 190 -18.79 8.97 2.80
N CYS A 191 -17.51 8.77 3.13
CA CYS A 191 -16.76 7.58 2.74
C CYS A 191 -17.29 6.30 3.39
N TRP A 192 -17.55 6.31 4.70
CA TRP A 192 -18.13 5.18 5.43
C TRP A 192 -19.45 4.72 4.81
N ASN A 193 -20.35 5.65 4.54
CA ASN A 193 -21.66 5.37 3.95
C ASN A 193 -21.54 4.81 2.53
N SER A 194 -20.56 5.27 1.74
CA SER A 194 -20.32 4.70 0.40
C SER A 194 -19.85 3.23 0.46
N ILE A 195 -19.06 2.87 1.48
CA ILE A 195 -18.49 1.53 1.65
C ILE A 195 -19.53 0.59 2.26
N TYR A 196 -20.17 0.97 3.36
CA TYR A 196 -21.08 0.07 4.08
C TYR A 196 -22.52 0.12 3.59
N SER A 197 -22.90 1.15 2.82
CA SER A 197 -24.22 1.29 2.19
C SER A 197 -25.36 0.98 3.18
N THR A 198 -26.24 0.03 2.86
CA THR A 198 -27.38 -0.38 3.70
C THR A 198 -27.00 -0.93 5.07
N THR A 199 -25.75 -1.35 5.28
CA THR A 199 -25.27 -1.86 6.57
C THR A 199 -24.59 -0.80 7.45
N ALA A 200 -24.40 0.42 6.93
CA ALA A 200 -23.66 1.48 7.61
C ALA A 200 -24.19 1.76 9.02
N GLU A 201 -25.51 1.97 9.15
CA GLU A 201 -26.16 2.26 10.43
C GLU A 201 -25.93 1.15 11.46
N LYS A 202 -26.11 -0.11 11.05
CA LYS A 202 -25.92 -1.27 11.93
C LYS A 202 -24.48 -1.35 12.44
N VAL A 203 -23.50 -1.22 11.55
CA VAL A 203 -22.08 -1.30 11.93
C VAL A 203 -21.70 -0.13 12.83
N THR A 204 -22.11 1.09 12.48
CA THR A 204 -21.91 2.30 13.28
C THR A 204 -22.47 2.14 14.70
N ASN A 205 -23.74 1.74 14.83
CA ASN A 205 -24.38 1.61 16.13
C ASN A 205 -23.75 0.50 16.99
N ASN A 206 -23.27 -0.58 16.37
CA ASN A 206 -22.53 -1.62 17.09
C ASN A 206 -21.20 -1.11 17.64
N ILE A 207 -20.43 -0.38 16.84
CA ILE A 207 -19.14 0.21 17.26
C ILE A 207 -19.38 1.26 18.34
N ASN A 208 -20.29 2.21 18.10
CA ASN A 208 -20.58 3.31 19.01
C ASN A 208 -21.11 2.82 20.36
N LYS A 209 -21.97 1.80 20.37
CA LYS A 209 -22.46 1.17 21.60
C LYS A 209 -21.34 0.50 22.40
N THR A 210 -20.32 -0.04 21.72
CA THR A 210 -19.19 -0.71 22.38
C THR A 210 -18.29 0.31 23.07
N TYR A 211 -17.92 1.39 22.36
CA TYR A 211 -17.18 2.52 22.93
C TYR A 211 -17.27 3.73 21.98
N PRO A 212 -17.92 4.85 22.38
CA PRO A 212 -18.09 6.01 21.50
C PRO A 212 -16.78 6.64 21.00
N ASP A 213 -15.71 6.64 21.80
CA ASP A 213 -14.43 7.20 21.36
C ASP A 213 -13.82 6.38 20.22
N LEU A 214 -14.09 5.07 20.16
CA LEU A 214 -13.68 4.25 19.01
C LEU A 214 -14.40 4.71 17.74
N TRP A 215 -15.70 4.98 17.82
CA TRP A 215 -16.46 5.49 16.67
C TRP A 215 -15.93 6.88 16.24
N TYR A 216 -15.75 7.79 17.20
CA TYR A 216 -15.15 9.10 16.95
C TYR A 216 -13.76 8.95 16.28
N PHE A 217 -12.90 8.09 16.81
CA PHE A 217 -11.56 7.88 16.29
C PHE A 217 -11.58 7.35 14.85
N ILE A 218 -12.44 6.38 14.55
CA ILE A 218 -12.58 5.85 13.19
C ILE A 218 -12.99 6.95 12.22
N MET A 219 -13.90 7.86 12.58
CA MET A 219 -14.30 8.95 11.68
C MET A 219 -13.25 10.07 11.60
N ALA A 220 -12.82 10.59 12.75
CA ALA A 220 -12.00 11.80 12.85
C ALA A 220 -10.51 11.55 12.53
N HIS A 221 -10.02 10.33 12.68
CA HIS A 221 -8.58 10.03 12.55
C HIS A 221 -8.25 8.96 11.50
N VAL A 222 -9.21 8.13 11.09
CA VAL A 222 -8.98 7.06 10.10
C VAL A 222 -9.69 7.33 8.79
N TYR A 223 -11.01 7.29 8.77
CA TYR A 223 -11.79 7.43 7.54
C TYR A 223 -11.64 8.83 6.95
N GLY A 224 -11.87 9.89 7.74
CA GLY A 224 -11.77 11.27 7.25
C GLY A 224 -10.38 11.64 6.69
N PRO A 225 -9.30 11.55 7.50
CA PRO A 225 -7.97 12.02 7.06
C PRO A 225 -7.18 11.04 6.17
N ILE A 226 -7.35 9.73 6.38
CA ILE A 226 -6.49 8.71 5.75
C ILE A 226 -7.23 8.04 4.59
N LEU A 227 -8.34 7.35 4.86
CA LEU A 227 -8.98 6.51 3.84
C LEU A 227 -9.69 7.34 2.76
N SER A 228 -10.35 8.43 3.14
CA SER A 228 -11.04 9.35 2.23
C SER A 228 -10.09 10.25 1.42
N HIS A 229 -8.77 10.20 1.63
CA HIS A 229 -7.80 10.97 0.84
C HIS A 229 -7.58 10.35 -0.55
N THR A 230 -8.22 10.87 -1.59
CA THR A 230 -8.21 10.25 -2.93
C THR A 230 -7.36 10.97 -3.97
N ALA A 231 -6.47 11.88 -3.55
CA ALA A 231 -5.65 12.65 -4.50
C ALA A 231 -4.54 11.80 -5.16
N VAL A 232 -4.14 10.68 -4.53
CA VAL A 232 -3.06 9.78 -5.00
C VAL A 232 -3.58 8.40 -5.40
N LEU A 233 -4.44 7.80 -4.56
CA LEU A 233 -5.12 6.54 -4.82
C LEU A 233 -6.63 6.77 -4.87
N SER A 234 -7.32 6.19 -5.85
CA SER A 234 -8.79 6.26 -5.89
C SER A 234 -9.44 5.54 -4.69
N SER A 235 -10.74 5.73 -4.49
CA SER A 235 -11.49 4.98 -3.47
C SER A 235 -11.47 3.47 -3.73
N GLN A 236 -11.54 3.05 -4.99
CA GLN A 236 -11.43 1.66 -5.40
C GLN A 236 -10.04 1.09 -5.12
N GLU A 237 -8.98 1.80 -5.53
CA GLU A 237 -7.59 1.40 -5.27
C GLU A 237 -7.31 1.30 -3.77
N THR A 238 -7.81 2.28 -2.99
CA THR A 238 -7.73 2.28 -1.54
C THR A 238 -8.42 1.05 -0.94
N SER A 239 -9.60 0.68 -1.43
CA SER A 239 -10.30 -0.50 -0.93
C SER A 239 -9.55 -1.80 -1.21
N LEU A 240 -8.92 -1.93 -2.39
CA LEU A 240 -8.11 -3.09 -2.72
C LEU A 240 -6.85 -3.21 -1.84
N ILE A 241 -6.10 -2.12 -1.63
CA ILE A 241 -4.91 -2.19 -0.76
C ILE A 241 -5.26 -2.41 0.71
N ILE A 242 -6.45 -1.99 1.14
CA ILE A 242 -6.97 -2.27 2.50
C ILE A 242 -7.37 -3.74 2.65
N ILE A 243 -8.02 -4.34 1.64
CA ILE A 243 -8.26 -5.80 1.62
C ILE A 243 -6.92 -6.55 1.73
N ALA A 244 -5.91 -6.13 0.97
CA ALA A 244 -4.58 -6.73 1.02
C ALA A 244 -3.91 -6.59 2.40
N ALA A 245 -4.10 -5.46 3.09
CA ALA A 245 -3.60 -5.24 4.44
C ALA A 245 -4.28 -6.12 5.50
N LEU A 246 -5.56 -6.47 5.32
CA LEU A 246 -6.34 -7.24 6.29
C LEU A 246 -6.08 -8.75 6.20
N VAL A 247 -5.80 -9.26 4.99
CA VAL A 247 -5.60 -10.70 4.76
C VAL A 247 -4.57 -11.34 5.70
N PRO A 248 -3.38 -10.76 5.98
CA PRO A 248 -2.39 -11.40 6.84
C PRO A 248 -2.74 -11.45 8.33
N GLN A 249 -3.82 -10.78 8.77
CA GLN A 249 -4.02 -10.40 10.18
C GLN A 249 -5.05 -11.23 10.96
N ASP A 250 -5.66 -12.25 10.35
CA ASP A 250 -6.69 -13.12 10.99
C ASP A 250 -7.92 -12.35 11.53
N VAL A 251 -8.39 -11.35 10.77
CA VAL A 251 -9.50 -10.43 11.11
C VAL A 251 -10.66 -10.57 10.11
N ASN A 252 -11.24 -11.77 10.02
CA ASN A 252 -12.22 -12.12 8.98
C ASN A 252 -13.48 -11.24 8.95
N ALA A 253 -13.96 -10.77 10.11
CA ALA A 253 -15.14 -9.89 10.18
C ALA A 253 -14.89 -8.56 9.45
N GLN A 254 -13.72 -7.96 9.66
CA GLN A 254 -13.29 -6.73 8.99
C GLN A 254 -13.01 -6.99 7.51
N LEU A 255 -12.29 -8.06 7.19
CA LEU A 255 -12.00 -8.44 5.81
C LEU A 255 -13.28 -8.61 4.97
N TRP A 256 -14.27 -9.31 5.51
CA TRP A 256 -15.57 -9.49 4.84
C TRP A 256 -16.29 -8.15 4.59
N GLY A 257 -16.34 -7.27 5.59
CA GLY A 257 -16.92 -5.94 5.46
C GLY A 257 -16.25 -5.11 4.37
N HIS A 258 -14.92 -5.09 4.33
CA HIS A 258 -14.16 -4.36 3.31
C HIS A 258 -14.29 -4.96 1.91
N MET A 259 -14.38 -6.29 1.76
CA MET A 259 -14.64 -6.91 0.46
C MET A 259 -16.04 -6.58 -0.07
N LYS A 260 -17.08 -6.60 0.77
CA LYS A 260 -18.43 -6.16 0.36
C LYS A 260 -18.44 -4.67 0.05
N GLY A 261 -17.75 -3.87 0.84
CA GLY A 261 -17.67 -2.44 0.61
C GLY A 261 -16.94 -2.06 -0.68
N ALA A 262 -15.92 -2.82 -1.07
CA ALA A 262 -15.28 -2.67 -2.38
C ALA A 262 -16.28 -2.86 -3.53
N ILE A 263 -17.19 -3.85 -3.45
CA ILE A 263 -18.26 -4.04 -4.44
C ILE A 263 -19.17 -2.79 -4.49
N ASN A 264 -19.56 -2.26 -3.34
CA ASN A 264 -20.47 -1.12 -3.24
C ASN A 264 -19.91 0.16 -3.92
N ILE A 265 -18.58 0.33 -3.93
CA ILE A 265 -17.92 1.46 -4.58
C ILE A 265 -17.47 1.15 -6.03
N GLY A 266 -17.97 0.05 -6.60
CA GLY A 266 -17.77 -0.30 -8.01
C GLY A 266 -16.50 -1.10 -8.32
N CYS A 267 -15.86 -1.72 -7.32
CA CYS A 267 -14.82 -2.70 -7.62
C CYS A 267 -15.43 -3.98 -8.22
N ASP A 268 -14.81 -4.47 -9.29
CA ASP A 268 -15.18 -5.73 -9.89
C ASP A 268 -14.86 -6.92 -8.94
N LYS A 269 -15.77 -7.90 -8.86
CA LYS A 269 -15.63 -9.06 -7.95
C LYS A 269 -14.39 -9.88 -8.29
N HIS A 270 -14.04 -10.00 -9.58
CA HIS A 270 -12.83 -10.71 -9.99
C HIS A 270 -11.59 -9.95 -9.51
N ALA A 271 -11.54 -8.63 -9.62
CA ALA A 271 -10.42 -7.83 -9.10
C ALA A 271 -10.21 -8.04 -7.59
N ILE A 272 -11.28 -8.00 -6.80
CA ILE A 272 -11.22 -8.23 -5.35
C ILE A 272 -10.65 -9.62 -5.04
N GLU A 273 -11.16 -10.66 -5.70
CA GLU A 273 -10.71 -12.03 -5.47
C GLU A 273 -9.24 -12.24 -5.88
N ARG A 274 -8.80 -11.61 -6.98
CA ARG A 274 -7.39 -11.66 -7.41
C ARG A 274 -6.47 -11.02 -6.37
N ILE A 275 -6.81 -9.85 -5.83
CA ILE A 275 -6.04 -9.20 -4.77
C ILE A 275 -6.03 -10.03 -3.50
N ARG A 276 -7.16 -10.64 -3.13
CA ARG A 276 -7.25 -11.54 -1.98
C ARG A 276 -6.32 -12.75 -2.14
N MET A 277 -6.34 -13.40 -3.30
CA MET A 277 -5.47 -14.53 -3.61
C MET A 277 -3.98 -14.15 -3.59
N LEU A 278 -3.62 -13.01 -4.19
CA LEU A 278 -2.25 -12.44 -4.12
C LEU A 278 -1.80 -12.29 -2.67
N SER A 279 -2.65 -11.67 -1.86
CA SER A 279 -2.35 -11.38 -0.47
C SER A 279 -2.20 -12.66 0.35
N ILE A 280 -3.01 -13.71 0.07
CA ILE A 280 -2.87 -15.03 0.70
C ILE A 280 -1.55 -15.69 0.32
N ALA A 281 -1.18 -15.66 -0.96
CA ALA A 281 0.08 -16.23 -1.42
C ALA A 281 1.26 -15.57 -0.69
N ILE A 282 1.30 -14.24 -0.66
CA ILE A 282 2.34 -13.48 0.02
C ILE A 282 2.33 -13.78 1.52
N SER A 283 1.16 -13.78 2.15
CA SER A 283 1.03 -14.07 3.58
C SER A 283 1.60 -15.45 3.93
N LYS A 284 1.32 -16.49 3.13
CA LYS A 284 1.91 -17.83 3.31
C LYS A 284 3.42 -17.81 3.16
N TYR A 285 3.93 -17.08 2.18
CA TYR A 285 5.36 -16.90 1.97
C TYR A 285 6.03 -16.25 3.19
N CYS A 286 5.39 -15.25 3.80
CA CYS A 286 5.84 -14.60 5.03
C CYS A 286 5.55 -15.42 6.31
N GLY A 287 5.02 -16.65 6.20
CA GLY A 287 4.77 -17.53 7.34
C GLY A 287 3.51 -17.22 8.15
N ALA A 288 2.58 -16.41 7.64
CA ALA A 288 1.31 -16.13 8.30
C ALA A 288 0.45 -17.40 8.46
N LYS A 289 -0.31 -17.45 9.56
CA LYS A 289 -1.23 -18.55 9.88
C LYS A 289 -2.59 -17.96 10.25
N TRP A 290 -3.66 -18.64 9.83
CA TRP A 290 -5.05 -18.28 10.14
C TRP A 290 -5.71 -19.38 10.94
N LYS A 291 -6.59 -19.01 11.87
CA LYS A 291 -7.29 -20.00 12.71
C LYS A 291 -8.39 -20.72 11.95
N GLU A 292 -9.17 -19.99 11.17
CA GLU A 292 -10.39 -20.49 10.49
C GLU A 292 -10.31 -20.33 8.95
N GLY A 293 -9.11 -20.07 8.44
CA GLY A 293 -8.88 -19.69 7.04
C GLY A 293 -9.21 -18.22 6.76
N VAL A 294 -9.10 -17.82 5.49
CA VAL A 294 -9.31 -16.44 5.04
C VAL A 294 -10.69 -16.29 4.41
N ALA A 295 -11.45 -15.30 4.87
CA ALA A 295 -12.78 -14.99 4.34
C ALA A 295 -12.77 -14.87 2.80
N LYS A 296 -13.89 -15.23 2.17
CA LYS A 296 -14.13 -15.21 0.70
C LYS A 296 -15.51 -14.63 0.43
N LEU A 297 -15.73 -13.99 -0.72
CA LEU A 297 -16.92 -13.19 -1.09
C LEU A 297 -18.20 -13.93 -1.51
#